data_AF-A0A1B8ZXS8-F1
#
_entry.id   AF-A0A1B8ZXS8-F1
#
_cell.length_a   1.000
_cell.length_b   1.000
_cell.length_c   1.000
_cell.angle_alpha   90.00
_cell.angle_beta   90.00
_cell.angle_gamma   90.00
#
_symmetry.space_group_name_H-M   'P 1'
#
loop_
_entity.id
_entity.type
_entity.pdbx_description
1 polymer ?
#
loop_
_entity_poly.entity_id
_entity_poly.type
_entity_poly.pdbx_seq_one_letter_code
_entity_poly.pdbx_strand_id
1 'polypeptide(L)'
;MNLSQLKEKAQPMIRKVSLFVSAVDSNIITAYANEDEPVRFLVRYSDQWMGLTEEDDEFRFQPVNIESIDLNAYIPLTEKMTEVYPPFETLMHYGDEETQSWIIENDGDKDDLSSLAAFVPDEYTDLWMDSHPIYNNDGVFAYKGGWAMIWPEDDVPMEWNEDLEFLFQIGLQDEPFVEVFYNKKENTYLCMERNT
;
A
#
# COMPACT_ATOMS: atom_id res chain seq x y z
N MET A 1 -22.04 8.01 12.16
CA MET A 1 -21.43 9.29 11.76
C MET A 1 -21.78 9.58 10.32
N ASN A 2 -21.78 10.85 9.92
CA ASN A 2 -21.88 11.23 8.51
C ASN A 2 -20.48 11.42 7.87
N LEU A 3 -20.42 11.56 6.54
CA LEU A 3 -19.16 11.72 5.80
C LEU A 3 -18.28 12.87 6.32
N SER A 4 -18.88 14.03 6.65
CA SER A 4 -18.12 15.18 7.16
C SER A 4 -17.43 14.87 8.49
N GLN A 5 -18.12 14.18 9.39
CA GLN A 5 -17.54 13.73 10.66
C GLN A 5 -16.42 12.73 10.41
N LEU A 6 -16.63 11.74 9.54
CA LEU A 6 -15.59 10.75 9.19
C LEU A 6 -14.34 11.43 8.60
N LYS A 7 -14.50 12.40 7.71
CA LYS A 7 -13.39 13.19 7.15
C LYS A 7 -12.62 13.95 8.22
N GLU A 8 -13.31 14.56 9.18
CA GLU A 8 -12.70 15.26 10.31
C GLU A 8 -11.88 14.29 11.17
N LYS A 9 -12.45 13.13 11.51
CA LYS A 9 -11.77 12.08 12.28
C LYS A 9 -10.57 11.50 11.55
N ALA A 10 -10.59 11.45 10.22
CA ALA A 10 -9.50 10.94 9.41
C ALA A 10 -8.34 11.94 9.22
N GLN A 11 -8.54 13.25 9.38
CA GLN A 11 -7.49 14.27 9.17
C GLN A 11 -6.17 13.97 9.90
N PRO A 12 -6.17 13.62 11.20
CA PRO A 12 -4.93 13.36 11.94
C PRO A 12 -4.19 12.11 11.48
N MET A 13 -4.87 11.25 10.72
CA MET A 13 -4.39 9.96 10.24
C MET A 13 -3.95 10.01 8.77
N ILE A 14 -4.06 11.16 8.10
CA ILE A 14 -3.54 11.33 6.75
C ILE A 14 -2.03 11.07 6.77
N ARG A 15 -1.58 10.17 5.88
CA ARG A 15 -0.15 9.85 5.73
C ARG A 15 0.42 10.53 4.50
N LYS A 16 1.65 11.02 4.64
CA LYS A 16 2.48 11.41 3.49
C LYS A 16 3.16 10.18 2.93
N VAL A 17 3.12 10.06 1.62
CA VAL A 17 3.54 8.86 0.90
C VAL A 17 4.38 9.25 -0.31
N SER A 18 5.22 8.34 -0.78
CA SER A 18 6.00 8.52 -2.01
C SER A 18 5.41 7.69 -3.13
N LEU A 19 5.08 8.33 -4.25
CA LEU A 19 4.74 7.68 -5.50
C LEU A 19 5.98 7.54 -6.36
N PHE A 20 6.18 6.36 -6.93
CA PHE A 20 7.21 6.13 -7.94
C PHE A 20 6.62 6.33 -9.32
N VAL A 21 7.11 7.36 -10.02
CA VAL A 21 6.68 7.74 -11.36
C VAL A 21 7.90 7.84 -12.27
N SER A 22 7.70 7.80 -13.59
CA SER A 22 8.80 7.96 -14.55
C SER A 22 9.59 9.25 -14.28
N ALA A 23 10.91 9.12 -14.22
CA ALA A 23 11.82 10.23 -14.07
C ALA A 23 11.98 11.00 -15.39
N VAL A 24 12.13 12.32 -15.31
CA VAL A 24 12.66 13.17 -16.38
C VAL A 24 14.11 13.54 -16.09
N ASP A 25 14.88 13.97 -17.09
CA ASP A 25 16.36 14.14 -17.03
C ASP A 25 16.90 14.93 -15.82
N SER A 26 16.11 15.82 -15.22
CA SER A 26 16.50 16.61 -14.05
C SER A 26 16.25 15.93 -12.70
N ASN A 27 15.58 14.77 -12.67
CA ASN A 27 15.20 14.11 -11.45
C ASN A 27 16.33 13.26 -10.87
N ILE A 28 16.29 13.10 -9.54
CA ILE A 28 17.08 12.08 -8.86
C ILE A 28 16.35 10.75 -9.07
N ILE A 29 17.06 9.78 -9.63
CA ILE A 29 16.54 8.43 -9.84
C ILE A 29 16.65 7.67 -8.51
N THR A 30 15.53 7.15 -8.03
CA THR A 30 15.40 6.47 -6.73
C THR A 30 14.92 5.03 -6.87
N ALA A 31 14.37 4.67 -8.02
CA ALA A 31 13.91 3.33 -8.36
C ALA A 31 13.97 3.08 -9.87
N TYR A 32 13.76 1.84 -10.27
CA TYR A 32 13.63 1.41 -11.66
C TYR A 32 12.52 0.35 -11.75
N ALA A 33 11.83 0.28 -12.89
CA ALA A 33 10.83 -0.76 -13.15
C ALA A 33 10.95 -1.33 -14.58
N ASN A 34 10.78 -2.64 -14.70
CA ASN A 34 10.55 -3.34 -15.96
C ASN A 34 10.00 -4.75 -15.67
N GLU A 35 8.80 -5.04 -16.16
CA GLU A 35 8.04 -6.26 -15.86
C GLU A 35 8.52 -7.48 -16.65
N ASP A 36 9.14 -7.22 -17.80
CA ASP A 36 9.71 -8.25 -18.67
C ASP A 36 11.05 -8.78 -18.13
N GLU A 37 11.65 -8.08 -17.17
CA GLU A 37 12.93 -8.44 -16.58
C GLU A 37 12.74 -9.28 -15.29
N PRO A 38 13.70 -10.17 -14.95
CA PRO A 38 13.60 -11.01 -13.75
C PRO A 38 13.42 -10.24 -12.44
N VAL A 39 13.96 -9.02 -12.37
CA VAL A 39 13.73 -8.11 -11.24
C VAL A 39 12.78 -7.03 -11.70
N ARG A 40 11.51 -7.10 -11.30
CA ARG A 40 10.46 -6.26 -11.87
C ARG A 40 10.47 -4.82 -11.35
N PHE A 41 10.88 -4.64 -10.11
CA PHE A 41 10.97 -3.35 -9.45
C PHE A 41 12.23 -3.29 -8.61
N LEU A 42 12.99 -2.20 -8.75
CA LEU A 42 14.23 -1.95 -8.03
C LEU A 42 14.09 -0.65 -7.26
N VAL A 43 14.43 -0.64 -5.97
CA VAL A 43 14.33 0.57 -5.16
C VAL A 43 15.47 0.68 -4.17
N ARG A 44 15.96 1.91 -3.96
CA ARG A 44 16.89 2.18 -2.87
C ARG A 44 16.13 2.24 -1.55
N TYR A 45 16.33 1.25 -0.69
CA TYR A 45 15.65 1.11 0.60
C TYR A 45 16.63 0.69 1.69
N SER A 46 16.61 1.36 2.84
CA SER A 46 17.51 1.10 3.98
C SER A 46 18.99 1.00 3.61
N ASP A 47 19.47 1.99 2.84
CA ASP A 47 20.85 2.11 2.35
C ASP A 47 21.35 1.01 1.41
N GLN A 48 20.46 0.14 0.91
CA GLN A 48 20.76 -0.88 -0.10
C GLN A 48 19.76 -0.86 -1.25
N TRP A 49 20.08 -1.58 -2.33
CA TRP A 49 19.13 -1.84 -3.41
C TRP A 49 18.33 -3.10 -3.09
N MET A 50 17.01 -2.96 -3.16
CA MET A 50 16.06 -4.05 -3.03
C MET A 50 15.39 -4.28 -4.38
N GLY A 51 15.08 -5.54 -4.67
CA GLY A 51 14.40 -5.95 -5.89
C GLY A 51 13.16 -6.78 -5.58
N LEU A 52 12.10 -6.56 -6.35
CA LEU A 52 10.96 -7.47 -6.44
C LEU A 52 11.22 -8.48 -7.55
N THR A 53 11.23 -9.76 -7.23
CA THR A 53 11.39 -10.87 -8.18
C THR A 53 10.19 -11.81 -8.08
N GLU A 54 9.93 -12.57 -9.14
CA GLU A 54 8.96 -13.67 -9.12
C GLU A 54 9.69 -14.98 -9.44
N GLU A 55 9.59 -15.97 -8.55
CA GLU A 55 10.15 -17.31 -8.71
C GLU A 55 9.09 -18.34 -8.33
N ASP A 56 8.83 -19.32 -9.19
CA ASP A 56 7.83 -20.39 -8.95
C ASP A 56 6.44 -19.85 -8.55
N ASP A 57 5.95 -18.82 -9.26
CA ASP A 57 4.68 -18.11 -9.00
C ASP A 57 4.62 -17.42 -7.61
N GLU A 58 5.77 -17.19 -6.95
CA GLU A 58 5.88 -16.47 -5.69
C GLU A 58 6.71 -15.19 -5.83
N PHE A 59 6.15 -14.06 -5.37
CA PHE A 59 6.87 -12.80 -5.30
C PHE A 59 7.81 -12.74 -4.08
N ARG A 60 8.99 -12.14 -4.28
CA ARG A 60 10.00 -11.95 -3.23
C ARG A 60 10.59 -10.56 -3.29
N PHE A 61 10.72 -9.92 -2.14
CA PHE A 61 11.37 -8.62 -1.99
C PHE A 61 12.67 -8.77 -1.20
N GLN A 62 13.80 -8.64 -1.88
CA GLN A 62 15.11 -9.00 -1.31
C GLN A 62 16.24 -8.10 -1.80
N PRO A 63 17.38 -8.04 -1.08
CA PRO A 63 18.54 -7.28 -1.52
C PRO A 63 19.05 -7.78 -2.88
N VAL A 64 19.46 -6.85 -3.74
CA VAL A 64 20.00 -7.16 -5.06
C VAL A 64 21.32 -6.45 -5.31
N ASN A 65 22.18 -7.09 -6.11
CA ASN A 65 23.39 -6.44 -6.60
C ASN A 65 23.05 -5.63 -7.86
N ILE A 66 22.89 -4.31 -7.72
CA ILE A 66 22.54 -3.46 -8.86
C ILE A 66 23.59 -3.46 -9.97
N GLU A 67 24.87 -3.70 -9.65
CA GLU A 67 25.95 -3.73 -10.65
C GLU A 67 25.84 -4.89 -11.65
N SER A 68 25.08 -5.94 -11.29
CA SER A 68 24.80 -7.07 -12.20
C SER A 68 23.56 -6.88 -13.06
N ILE A 69 22.86 -5.74 -12.97
CA ILE A 69 21.61 -5.47 -13.68
C ILE A 69 21.87 -4.46 -14.81
N ASP A 70 21.38 -4.76 -16.02
CA ASP A 70 21.40 -3.80 -17.13
C ASP A 70 20.28 -2.76 -16.96
N LEU A 71 20.59 -1.67 -16.27
CA LEU A 71 19.63 -0.58 -16.01
C LEU A 71 19.11 0.10 -17.29
N ASN A 72 19.74 -0.10 -18.45
CA ASN A 72 19.23 0.46 -19.71
C ASN A 72 17.95 -0.24 -20.18
N ALA A 73 17.68 -1.45 -19.70
CA ALA A 73 16.43 -2.15 -19.96
C ALA A 73 15.27 -1.56 -19.13
N TYR A 74 15.53 -0.70 -18.15
CA TYR A 74 14.53 -0.28 -17.17
C TYR A 74 14.05 1.15 -17.37
N ILE A 75 12.81 1.41 -16.94
CA ILE A 75 12.28 2.76 -16.82
C ILE A 75 12.84 3.36 -15.52
N PRO A 76 13.60 4.47 -15.58
CA PRO A 76 14.06 5.16 -14.38
C PRO A 76 12.90 5.87 -13.70
N LEU A 77 12.83 5.77 -12.37
CA LEU A 77 11.75 6.31 -11.56
C LEU A 77 12.26 7.32 -10.54
N THR A 78 11.40 8.29 -10.22
CA THR A 78 11.62 9.27 -9.16
C THR A 78 10.45 9.27 -8.18
N GLU A 79 10.66 9.83 -6.99
CA GLU A 79 9.62 9.95 -5.97
C GLU A 79 8.85 11.27 -6.10
N LYS A 80 7.52 11.17 -6.07
CA LYS A 80 6.60 12.30 -5.94
C LYS A 80 5.79 12.13 -4.65
N MET A 81 5.82 13.14 -3.79
CA MET A 81 5.05 13.09 -2.54
C MET A 81 3.56 13.37 -2.77
N THR A 82 2.70 12.66 -2.05
CA THR A 82 1.28 12.99 -1.92
C THR A 82 0.78 12.68 -0.51
N GLU A 83 -0.50 12.97 -0.26
CA GLU A 83 -1.21 12.67 0.98
C GLU A 83 -2.36 11.71 0.70
N VAL A 84 -2.55 10.73 1.58
CA VAL A 84 -3.55 9.66 1.42
C VAL A 84 -4.34 9.52 2.71
N TYR A 85 -5.66 9.46 2.58
CA TYR A 85 -6.55 9.18 3.70
C TYR A 85 -6.39 7.74 4.18
N PRO A 86 -6.63 7.44 5.47
CA PRO A 86 -6.79 6.05 5.90
C PRO A 86 -8.00 5.42 5.19
N PRO A 87 -7.91 4.14 4.81
CA PRO A 87 -9.09 3.38 4.43
C PRO A 87 -10.04 3.29 5.62
N PHE A 88 -11.30 3.01 5.36
CA PHE A 88 -12.35 3.09 6.37
C PHE A 88 -12.05 2.18 7.57
N GLU A 89 -11.50 0.99 7.32
CA GLU A 89 -11.16 0.00 8.33
C GLU A 89 -10.12 0.53 9.32
N THR A 90 -9.13 1.28 8.80
CA THR A 90 -8.11 1.90 9.64
C THR A 90 -8.70 3.00 10.50
N LEU A 91 -9.57 3.84 9.93
CA LEU A 91 -10.26 4.88 10.66
C LEU A 91 -11.11 4.28 11.79
N MET A 92 -11.76 3.17 11.54
CA MET A 92 -12.60 2.48 12.53
C MET A 92 -11.76 1.84 13.63
N HIS A 93 -10.67 1.17 13.28
CA HIS A 93 -9.82 0.48 14.24
C HIS A 93 -9.01 1.44 15.15
N TYR A 94 -8.42 2.48 14.55
CA TYR A 94 -7.52 3.43 15.25
C TYR A 94 -8.17 4.79 15.54
N GLY A 95 -9.44 4.98 15.19
CA GLY A 95 -10.17 6.20 15.44
C GLY A 95 -10.28 6.55 16.93
N ASP A 96 -10.61 7.79 17.21
CA ASP A 96 -10.74 8.31 18.57
C ASP A 96 -11.93 7.73 19.35
N GLU A 97 -12.08 8.11 20.64
CA GLU A 97 -13.15 7.61 21.51
C GLU A 97 -14.56 7.79 20.94
N GLU A 98 -14.79 8.87 20.17
CA GLU A 98 -16.09 9.10 19.51
C GLU A 98 -16.30 8.07 18.38
N THR A 99 -15.25 7.76 17.62
CA THR A 99 -15.26 6.71 16.60
C THR A 99 -15.55 5.35 17.22
N GLN A 100 -14.87 5.02 18.32
CA GLN A 100 -15.07 3.75 19.02
C GLN A 100 -16.46 3.64 19.65
N SER A 101 -16.96 4.73 20.23
CA SER A 101 -18.32 4.75 20.78
C SER A 101 -19.37 4.55 19.70
N TRP A 102 -19.20 5.21 18.54
CA TRP A 102 -20.09 5.06 17.41
C TRP A 102 -20.13 3.62 16.87
N ILE A 103 -18.98 2.94 16.80
CA ILE A 103 -18.91 1.51 16.42
C ILE A 103 -19.76 0.65 17.36
N ILE A 104 -19.53 0.78 18.67
CA ILE A 104 -20.22 -0.01 19.70
C ILE A 104 -21.74 0.26 19.68
N GLU A 105 -22.14 1.54 19.54
CA GLU A 105 -23.55 1.95 19.48
C GLU A 105 -24.31 1.38 18.27
N ASN A 106 -23.60 0.94 17.24
CA ASN A 106 -24.18 0.35 16.04
C ASN A 106 -23.89 -1.17 15.94
N ASP A 107 -23.68 -1.83 17.09
CA ASP A 107 -23.45 -3.28 17.21
C ASP A 107 -22.20 -3.78 16.46
N GLY A 108 -21.17 -2.93 16.38
CA GLY A 108 -19.91 -3.24 15.71
C GLY A 108 -18.80 -3.65 16.67
N ASP A 109 -17.79 -4.28 16.10
CA ASP A 109 -16.49 -4.53 16.74
C ASP A 109 -15.38 -3.95 15.86
N LYS A 110 -14.52 -3.12 16.47
CA LYS A 110 -13.40 -2.44 15.81
C LYS A 110 -12.25 -3.39 15.44
N ASP A 111 -12.19 -4.55 16.10
CA ASP A 111 -11.14 -5.56 15.93
C ASP A 111 -11.59 -6.65 14.93
N ASP A 112 -12.87 -6.65 14.54
CA ASP A 112 -13.44 -7.58 13.57
C ASP A 112 -13.78 -6.87 12.25
N LEU A 113 -12.98 -7.13 11.21
CA LEU A 113 -13.24 -6.56 9.88
C LEU A 113 -14.57 -6.99 9.27
N SER A 114 -15.10 -8.16 9.64
CA SER A 114 -16.40 -8.60 9.14
C SER A 114 -17.53 -7.74 9.71
N SER A 115 -17.38 -7.26 10.94
CA SER A 115 -18.26 -6.24 11.52
C SER A 115 -18.12 -4.90 10.79
N LEU A 116 -16.93 -4.56 10.27
CA LEU A 116 -16.73 -3.34 9.49
C LEU A 116 -17.50 -3.32 8.16
N ALA A 117 -17.70 -4.49 7.55
CA ALA A 117 -18.54 -4.63 6.36
C ALA A 117 -19.99 -4.13 6.58
N ALA A 118 -20.48 -4.13 7.82
CA ALA A 118 -21.81 -3.60 8.15
C ALA A 118 -21.86 -2.07 8.21
N PHE A 119 -20.71 -1.39 8.36
CA PHE A 119 -20.63 0.06 8.52
C PHE A 119 -20.25 0.81 7.24
N VAL A 120 -19.73 0.11 6.23
CA VAL A 120 -19.06 0.68 5.04
C VAL A 120 -19.91 1.77 4.41
N PRO A 121 -19.65 3.06 4.71
CA PRO A 121 -20.36 4.15 4.10
C PRO A 121 -19.69 4.34 2.75
N ASP A 122 -20.34 3.86 1.68
CA ASP A 122 -19.85 3.93 0.30
C ASP A 122 -19.19 5.28 0.00
N GLU A 123 -19.77 6.39 0.49
CA GLU A 123 -19.24 7.74 0.33
C GLU A 123 -17.81 7.98 0.87
N TYR A 124 -17.43 7.34 1.99
CA TYR A 124 -16.06 7.43 2.53
C TYR A 124 -15.12 6.47 1.80
N THR A 125 -15.62 5.30 1.41
CA THR A 125 -14.84 4.36 0.58
C THR A 125 -14.49 5.02 -0.75
N ASP A 126 -15.45 5.66 -1.41
CA ASP A 126 -15.23 6.45 -2.63
C ASP A 126 -14.21 7.57 -2.39
N LEU A 127 -14.33 8.32 -1.28
CA LEU A 127 -13.33 9.34 -0.91
C LEU A 127 -11.92 8.74 -0.79
N TRP A 128 -11.80 7.62 -0.09
CA TRP A 128 -10.52 6.96 0.09
C TRP A 128 -9.97 6.48 -1.25
N MET A 129 -10.79 5.82 -2.06
CA MET A 129 -10.44 5.36 -3.41
C MET A 129 -9.98 6.53 -4.27
N ASP A 130 -10.74 7.64 -4.31
CA ASP A 130 -10.39 8.90 -4.99
C ASP A 130 -9.04 9.49 -4.53
N SER A 131 -8.66 9.25 -3.27
CA SER A 131 -7.37 9.71 -2.74
C SER A 131 -6.23 8.69 -2.93
N HIS A 132 -6.57 7.41 -3.09
CA HIS A 132 -5.58 6.34 -3.11
C HIS A 132 -4.88 6.33 -4.47
N PRO A 133 -3.52 6.29 -4.51
CA PRO A 133 -2.79 6.48 -5.74
C PRO A 133 -3.08 5.45 -6.82
N ILE A 134 -3.38 4.21 -6.43
CA ILE A 134 -3.67 3.09 -7.33
C ILE A 134 -4.89 3.34 -8.23
N TYR A 135 -5.92 4.04 -7.76
CA TYR A 135 -7.18 4.21 -8.50
C TYR A 135 -7.18 5.46 -9.39
N ASN A 136 -6.21 6.36 -9.23
CA ASN A 136 -6.30 7.70 -9.82
C ASN A 136 -5.03 8.21 -10.52
N ASN A 137 -3.92 7.46 -10.49
CA ASN A 137 -2.67 7.92 -11.08
C ASN A 137 -2.10 6.95 -12.11
N ASP A 138 -2.54 7.14 -13.36
CA ASP A 138 -1.88 6.56 -14.53
C ASP A 138 -0.37 6.88 -14.51
N GLY A 139 0.47 5.86 -14.72
CA GLY A 139 1.92 6.02 -14.73
C GLY A 139 2.58 6.05 -13.34
N VAL A 140 1.88 5.58 -12.30
CA VAL A 140 2.48 5.21 -11.02
C VAL A 140 2.87 3.73 -11.04
N PHE A 141 4.14 3.45 -10.78
CA PHE A 141 4.71 2.10 -10.79
C PHE A 141 4.75 1.49 -9.39
N ALA A 142 4.84 2.32 -8.35
CA ALA A 142 4.78 1.86 -6.98
C ALA A 142 4.39 3.01 -6.05
N TYR A 143 3.98 2.63 -4.85
CA TYR A 143 3.62 3.51 -3.75
C TYR A 143 4.32 3.02 -2.49
N LYS A 144 4.92 3.94 -1.72
CA LYS A 144 5.66 3.63 -0.50
C LYS A 144 5.06 4.31 0.73
N GLY A 145 4.94 3.52 1.78
CA GLY A 145 4.36 3.92 3.06
C GLY A 145 2.87 4.17 2.96
N GLY A 146 2.29 4.86 3.93
CA GLY A 146 0.85 5.12 3.92
C GLY A 146 0.04 3.95 4.45
N TRP A 147 -1.13 3.70 3.87
CA TRP A 147 -2.08 2.70 4.37
C TRP A 147 -2.19 1.53 3.39
N ALA A 148 -2.09 0.30 3.89
CA ALA A 148 -2.48 -0.89 3.15
C ALA A 148 -4.00 -0.98 3.09
N MET A 149 -4.53 -1.48 1.97
CA MET A 149 -5.92 -1.92 1.94
C MET A 149 -5.98 -3.29 2.60
N ILE A 150 -6.87 -3.45 3.58
CA ILE A 150 -7.14 -4.78 4.11
C ILE A 150 -8.20 -5.42 3.23
N TRP A 151 -7.77 -6.20 2.25
CA TRP A 151 -8.67 -6.97 1.39
C TRP A 151 -9.32 -8.10 2.20
N PRO A 152 -10.64 -8.30 2.11
CA PRO A 152 -11.22 -9.56 2.51
C PRO A 152 -10.67 -10.62 1.55
N GLU A 153 -9.79 -11.50 2.03
CA GLU A 153 -9.45 -12.71 1.27
C GLU A 153 -10.70 -13.60 1.28
N ASP A 154 -11.04 -14.19 0.12
CA ASP A 154 -12.35 -14.78 -0.20
C ASP A 154 -12.93 -15.76 0.85
N ASP A 155 -12.09 -16.32 1.74
CA ASP A 155 -12.51 -17.29 2.75
C ASP A 155 -12.17 -16.91 4.21
N VAL A 156 -11.30 -15.92 4.46
CA VAL A 156 -10.92 -15.48 5.82
C VAL A 156 -10.68 -13.96 5.84
N PRO A 157 -11.42 -13.17 6.63
CA PRO A 157 -11.11 -11.76 6.80
C PRO A 157 -9.68 -11.61 7.34
N MET A 158 -8.84 -10.83 6.67
CA MET A 158 -7.48 -10.57 7.13
C MET A 158 -7.54 -9.85 8.48
N GLU A 159 -7.18 -10.50 9.58
CA GLU A 159 -7.16 -9.83 10.89
C GLU A 159 -6.06 -8.76 10.92
N TRP A 160 -6.31 -7.68 11.68
CA TRP A 160 -5.30 -6.66 11.95
C TRP A 160 -4.05 -7.31 12.55
N ASN A 161 -2.90 -7.16 11.89
CA ASN A 161 -1.64 -7.72 12.33
C ASN A 161 -0.60 -6.62 12.58
N GLU A 162 -0.39 -6.25 13.85
CA GLU A 162 0.57 -5.22 14.26
C GLU A 162 2.04 -5.59 13.99
N ASP A 163 2.33 -6.89 13.81
CA ASP A 163 3.66 -7.38 13.47
C ASP A 163 4.01 -7.08 12.01
N LEU A 164 3.03 -6.75 11.16
CA LEU A 164 3.25 -6.36 9.78
C LEU A 164 3.29 -4.84 9.62
N GLU A 165 4.32 -4.36 8.92
CA GLU A 165 4.43 -2.97 8.51
C GLU A 165 4.35 -2.90 6.98
N PHE A 166 3.33 -2.23 6.47
CA PHE A 166 3.20 -1.97 5.05
C PHE A 166 4.34 -1.07 4.55
N LEU A 167 5.05 -1.54 3.53
CA LEU A 167 6.17 -0.81 2.94
C LEU A 167 5.83 -0.27 1.56
N PHE A 168 5.41 -1.16 0.67
CA PHE A 168 5.17 -0.83 -0.73
C PHE A 168 3.89 -1.49 -1.25
N GLN A 169 3.25 -0.83 -2.22
CA GLN A 169 2.38 -1.49 -3.18
C GLN A 169 2.98 -1.20 -4.55
N ILE A 170 3.33 -2.25 -5.28
CA ILE A 170 4.01 -2.17 -6.57
C ILE A 170 2.98 -2.54 -7.63
N GLY A 171 2.69 -1.58 -8.50
CA GLY A 171 1.79 -1.74 -9.64
C GLY A 171 2.60 -2.07 -10.87
N LEU A 172 2.53 -3.34 -11.26
CA LEU A 172 2.90 -3.77 -12.59
C LEU A 172 1.73 -3.34 -13.52
N GLN A 173 2.03 -2.72 -14.66
CA GLN A 173 1.14 -2.08 -15.63
C GLN A 173 -0.08 -2.93 -16.00
N ASP A 174 0.04 -4.26 -15.95
CA ASP A 174 -0.99 -5.20 -16.38
C ASP A 174 -1.49 -6.15 -15.27
N GLU A 175 -1.42 -5.76 -13.99
CA GLU A 175 -1.74 -6.63 -12.83
C GLU A 175 -0.88 -7.92 -12.78
N PRO A 176 -0.73 -8.58 -11.61
CA PRO A 176 -1.25 -8.22 -10.28
C PRO A 176 -0.51 -7.06 -9.61
N PHE A 177 -1.15 -6.47 -8.59
CA PHE A 177 -0.46 -5.59 -7.64
C PHE A 177 0.26 -6.43 -6.60
N VAL A 178 1.48 -6.03 -6.22
CA VAL A 178 2.23 -6.72 -5.17
C VAL A 178 2.40 -5.79 -3.98
N GLU A 179 1.81 -6.17 -2.85
CA GLU A 179 2.03 -5.51 -1.57
C GLU A 179 3.26 -6.12 -0.89
N VAL A 180 4.13 -5.26 -0.37
CA VAL A 180 5.33 -5.63 0.37
C VAL A 180 5.17 -5.18 1.81
N PHE A 181 5.26 -6.13 2.73
CA PHE A 181 5.23 -5.91 4.17
C PHE A 181 6.57 -6.29 4.79
N TYR A 182 6.94 -5.58 5.86
CA TYR A 182 7.98 -6.02 6.78
C TYR A 182 7.35 -6.74 7.96
N ASN A 183 7.71 -8.01 8.15
CA ASN A 183 7.33 -8.78 9.32
C ASN A 183 8.34 -8.51 10.44
N LYS A 184 7.93 -7.73 11.44
CA LYS A 184 8.78 -7.31 12.58
C LYS A 184 9.20 -8.50 13.46
N LYS A 185 8.37 -9.54 13.54
CA LYS A 185 8.60 -10.71 14.38
C LYS A 185 9.69 -11.61 13.78
N GLU A 186 9.65 -11.80 12.48
CA GLU A 186 10.58 -12.67 11.76
C GLU A 186 11.77 -11.92 11.14
N ASN A 187 11.70 -10.59 11.08
CA ASN A 187 12.63 -9.72 10.37
C ASN A 187 12.79 -10.10 8.88
N THR A 188 11.66 -10.39 8.24
CA THR A 188 11.57 -10.81 6.84
C THR A 188 10.62 -9.89 6.07
N TYR A 189 10.74 -9.92 4.74
CA TYR A 189 9.77 -9.27 3.86
C TYR A 189 8.75 -10.30 3.39
N LEU A 190 7.48 -9.91 3.39
CA LEU A 190 6.39 -10.69 2.85
C LEU A 190 5.86 -9.96 1.62
N CYS A 191 5.64 -10.69 0.55
CA CYS A 191 4.98 -10.21 -0.65
C CYS A 191 3.60 -10.84 -0.73
N MET A 192 2.58 -10.02 -0.95
CA MET A 192 1.21 -10.46 -1.14
C MET A 192 0.74 -9.98 -2.51
N GLU A 193 0.37 -10.94 -3.34
CA GLU A 193 -0.25 -10.66 -4.63
C GLU A 193 -1.72 -10.27 -4.43
N ARG A 194 -2.15 -9.21 -5.10
CA ARG A 194 -3.54 -8.74 -5.13
C ARG A 194 -4.01 -8.71 -6.58
N ASN A 195 -5.00 -9.55 -6.85
CA ASN A 195 -5.74 -9.57 -8.10
C ASN A 195 -7.01 -8.74 -7.92
N THR A 196 -7.27 -7.82 -8.85
CA THR A 196 -8.44 -6.93 -8.84
C THR A 196 -9.62 -7.50 -9.62
#